data_AF-A0A914ZA71-F1
#
_entry.id   AF-A0A914ZA71-F1
#
_cell.length_a   1.000
_cell.length_b   1.000
_cell.length_c   1.000
_cell.angle_alpha   90.00
_cell.angle_beta   90.00
_cell.angle_gamma   90.00
#
_symmetry.space_group_name_H-M   'P 1'
#
loop_
_entity.id
_entity.type
_entity.pdbx_description
1 polymer ?
#
loop_
_entity_poly.entity_id
_entity_poly.type
_entity_poly.pdbx_seq_one_letter_code
_entity_poly.pdbx_strand_id
1 'polypeptide(L)'
;MGHSKASEFLLFGRKLSAQEAYERNLVNEVIPISTFFDECNRRIAEYAKLPPEALKINKQVLRRFHLKNLHKVNEHKCAVLRERWVSEECEQSLIAFANRKKK
;
A
#
# COMPACT_ATOMS: atom_id res chain seq x y z
N MET A 1 11.42 1.28 -1.34
CA MET A 1 11.40 2.69 -1.80
C MET A 1 12.34 3.67 -1.06
N GLY A 2 12.74 3.47 0.20
CA GLY A 2 13.65 4.40 0.90
C GLY A 2 13.01 5.76 1.24
N HIS A 3 13.64 6.55 2.12
CA HIS A 3 13.03 7.79 2.66
C HIS A 3 12.75 8.84 1.58
N SER A 4 13.71 9.15 0.70
CA SER A 4 13.55 10.20 -0.31
C SER A 4 12.36 9.95 -1.23
N LYS A 5 12.25 8.74 -1.81
CA LYS A 5 11.16 8.42 -2.75
C LYS A 5 9.81 8.27 -2.03
N ALA A 6 9.82 7.91 -0.74
CA ALA A 6 8.60 7.85 0.07
C ALA A 6 8.07 9.27 0.41
N SER A 7 8.96 10.22 0.70
CA SER A 7 8.58 11.61 0.98
C SER A 7 7.86 12.26 -0.20
N GLU A 8 8.32 12.02 -1.43
CA GLU A 8 7.62 12.52 -2.62
C GLU A 8 6.17 12.07 -2.72
N PHE A 9 5.93 10.79 -2.38
CA PHE A 9 4.61 10.20 -2.41
C PHE A 9 3.73 10.71 -1.25
N LEU A 10 4.27 10.72 -0.03
CA LEU A 10 3.50 11.01 1.18
C LEU A 10 3.30 12.50 1.46
N LEU A 11 4.28 13.34 1.18
CA LEU A 11 4.23 14.77 1.50
C LEU A 11 3.69 15.60 0.33
N PHE A 12 4.10 15.27 -0.89
CA PHE A 12 3.77 16.07 -2.09
C PHE A 12 2.65 15.44 -2.93
N GLY A 13 2.09 14.30 -2.52
CA GLY A 13 0.97 13.65 -3.20
C GLY A 13 1.28 13.21 -4.63
N ARG A 14 2.56 12.96 -4.97
CA ARG A 14 2.97 12.53 -6.31
C ARG A 14 2.32 11.19 -6.64
N LYS A 15 1.63 11.11 -7.79
CA LYS A 15 1.13 9.84 -8.32
C LYS A 15 2.26 9.03 -8.95
N LEU A 16 2.18 7.71 -8.82
CA LEU A 16 3.12 6.77 -9.43
C LEU A 16 2.42 5.99 -10.53
N SER A 17 3.08 5.84 -11.67
CA SER A 17 2.73 4.83 -12.67
C SER A 17 3.00 3.42 -12.14
N ALA A 18 2.44 2.41 -12.80
CA ALA A 18 2.70 1.01 -12.47
C ALA A 18 4.19 0.67 -12.55
N GLN A 19 4.89 1.18 -13.57
CA GLN A 19 6.32 0.96 -13.78
C GLN A 19 7.17 1.62 -12.69
N GLU A 20 6.89 2.88 -12.33
CA GLU A 20 7.61 3.55 -11.23
C GLU A 20 7.35 2.86 -9.88
N ALA A 21 6.15 2.32 -9.67
CA ALA A 21 5.83 1.57 -8.46
C ALA A 21 6.61 0.25 -8.39
N TYR A 22 6.80 -0.43 -9.53
CA TYR A 22 7.65 -1.61 -9.65
C TYR A 22 9.11 -1.30 -9.34
N GLU A 23 9.69 -0.27 -9.97
CA GLU A 23 11.07 0.19 -9.71
C GLU A 23 11.32 0.63 -8.26
N ARG A 24 10.25 0.96 -7.52
CA ARG A 24 10.30 1.37 -6.11
C ARG A 24 10.05 0.22 -5.13
N ASN A 25 9.84 -1.00 -5.62
CA ASN A 25 9.47 -2.21 -4.86
C ASN A 25 8.14 -2.05 -4.11
N LEU A 26 7.20 -1.28 -4.66
CA LEU A 26 5.81 -1.23 -4.18
C LEU A 26 4.95 -2.28 -4.89
N VAL A 27 5.25 -2.52 -6.16
CA VAL A 27 4.63 -3.53 -7.02
C VAL A 27 5.68 -4.58 -7.35
N ASN A 28 5.30 -5.85 -7.31
CA ASN A 28 6.24 -6.94 -7.58
C ASN A 28 6.38 -7.24 -9.08
N GLU A 29 5.38 -6.89 -9.90
CA GLU A 29 5.41 -7.07 -11.35
C GLU A 29 4.34 -6.21 -12.04
N VAL A 30 4.62 -5.76 -13.26
CA VAL A 30 3.68 -5.04 -14.12
C VAL A 30 3.27 -5.94 -15.28
N ILE A 31 1.97 -6.19 -15.41
CA ILE A 31 1.41 -7.07 -16.45
C ILE A 31 0.56 -6.22 -17.40
N PRO A 32 0.64 -6.44 -18.73
CA PRO A 32 -0.23 -5.77 -19.69
C PRO A 32 -1.72 -5.99 -19.41
N ILE A 33 -2.53 -4.95 -19.61
CA ILE A 33 -3.96 -5.00 -19.32
C ILE A 33 -4.70 -6.07 -20.12
N SER A 34 -4.27 -6.32 -21.37
CA SER A 34 -4.88 -7.30 -22.28
C SER A 34 -4.80 -8.74 -21.76
N THR A 35 -3.80 -9.06 -20.93
CA THR A 35 -3.55 -10.41 -20.41
C THR A 35 -3.62 -10.48 -18.90
N PHE A 36 -4.01 -9.39 -18.23
CA PHE A 36 -3.90 -9.25 -16.78
C PHE A 36 -4.65 -10.36 -16.03
N PHE A 37 -5.91 -10.60 -16.39
CA PHE A 37 -6.75 -11.58 -15.72
C PHE A 37 -6.27 -13.01 -15.95
N ASP A 38 -5.92 -13.36 -17.18
CA ASP A 38 -5.47 -14.70 -17.53
C ASP A 38 -4.17 -15.05 -16.79
N GLU A 39 -3.21 -14.11 -16.77
CA GLU A 39 -1.94 -14.30 -16.09
C GLU A 39 -2.09 -14.36 -14.56
N CYS A 40 -2.98 -13.53 -13.98
CA CYS A 40 -3.32 -13.61 -12.56
C CYS A 40 -3.95 -14.96 -12.19
N ASN A 41 -4.95 -15.42 -12.96
CA ASN A 41 -5.63 -16.69 -12.72
C ASN A 41 -4.68 -17.87 -12.84
N ARG A 42 -3.80 -17.85 -13.85
CA ARG A 42 -2.78 -18.88 -14.05
C ARG A 42 -1.87 -19.01 -12.82
N ARG A 43 -1.39 -17.88 -12.28
CA ARG A 43 -0.52 -17.85 -11.10
C ARG A 43 -1.23 -18.23 -9.82
N ILE A 44 -2.46 -17.77 -9.62
CA ILE A 44 -3.27 -18.16 -8.46
C ILE A 44 -3.48 -19.68 -8.48
N ALA A 45 -3.82 -20.26 -9.63
CA ALA A 45 -3.97 -21.70 -9.78
C ALA A 45 -2.66 -22.47 -9.54
N GLU A 46 -1.51 -21.88 -9.86
CA GLU A 46 -0.20 -22.43 -9.55
C GLU A 46 0.09 -22.38 -8.04
N TYR A 47 -0.11 -21.22 -7.40
CA TYR A 47 0.14 -21.05 -5.96
C TYR A 47 -0.82 -21.85 -5.09
N ALA A 48 -2.06 -22.06 -5.55
CA ALA A 48 -3.05 -22.87 -4.84
C ALA A 48 -2.65 -24.36 -4.72
N LYS A 49 -1.71 -24.84 -5.55
CA LYS A 49 -1.18 -26.21 -5.46
C LYS A 49 -0.13 -26.37 -4.37
N LEU A 50 0.39 -25.28 -3.81
CA LEU A 50 1.44 -25.31 -2.79
C LEU A 50 0.87 -25.73 -1.43
N PRO A 51 1.64 -26.42 -0.57
CA PRO A 51 1.15 -26.87 0.73
C PRO A 51 0.75 -25.67 1.63
N PRO A 52 -0.51 -25.59 2.10
CA PRO A 52 -1.04 -24.40 2.76
C PRO A 52 -0.36 -24.11 4.10
N GLU A 53 -0.08 -25.14 4.92
CA GLU A 53 0.60 -24.93 6.20
C GLU A 53 2.05 -24.49 6.02
N ALA A 54 2.76 -25.00 5.00
CA ALA A 54 4.10 -24.53 4.69
C ALA A 54 4.09 -23.04 4.29
N LEU A 55 3.15 -22.61 3.44
CA LEU A 55 2.99 -21.21 3.06
C LEU A 55 2.72 -20.31 4.26
N LYS A 56 1.80 -20.74 5.13
CA LYS A 56 1.42 -20.01 6.35
C LYS A 56 2.60 -19.83 7.29
N ILE A 57 3.33 -20.90 7.60
CA ILE A 57 4.50 -20.87 8.49
C ILE A 57 5.59 -19.96 7.90
N ASN A 58 5.91 -20.11 6.61
CA ASN A 58 6.90 -19.26 5.95
C ASN A 58 6.52 -17.77 6.03
N LYS A 59 5.26 -17.44 5.73
CA LYS A 59 4.76 -16.06 5.83
C LYS A 59 4.86 -15.51 7.25
N GLN A 60 4.54 -16.31 8.26
CA GLN A 60 4.65 -15.91 9.67
C GLN A 60 6.11 -15.63 10.07
N VAL A 61 7.04 -16.52 9.71
CA VAL A 61 8.47 -16.37 10.02
C VAL A 61 9.03 -15.12 9.36
N LEU A 62 8.74 -14.89 8.07
CA LEU A 62 9.17 -13.69 7.35
C LEU A 62 8.60 -12.41 7.97
N ARG A 63 7.32 -12.44 8.39
CA ARG A 63 6.63 -11.26 8.93
C ARG A 63 7.05 -10.92 10.35
N ARG A 64 7.48 -11.89 11.16
CA ARG A 64 7.73 -11.71 12.61
C ARG A 64 8.68 -10.56 12.92
N PHE A 65 9.70 -10.38 12.10
CA PHE A 65 10.76 -9.39 12.32
C PHE A 65 10.26 -7.94 12.24
N HIS A 66 9.21 -7.69 11.47
CA HIS A 66 8.66 -6.35 11.27
C HIS A 66 7.34 -6.13 12.02
N LEU A 67 6.64 -7.21 12.39
CA LEU A 67 5.26 -7.15 12.89
C LEU A 67 5.11 -6.20 14.09
N LYS A 68 5.96 -6.32 15.12
CA LYS A 68 5.90 -5.47 16.32
C LYS A 68 6.07 -3.99 15.98
N ASN A 69 7.05 -3.66 15.14
CA ASN A 69 7.29 -2.27 14.73
C ASN A 69 6.14 -1.73 13.88
N LEU A 70 5.57 -2.54 13.00
CA LEU A 70 4.41 -2.15 12.19
C LEU A 70 3.20 -1.81 13.06
N HIS A 71 2.91 -2.61 14.10
CA HIS A 71 1.85 -2.30 15.05
C HIS A 71 2.10 -1.00 15.80
N LYS A 72 3.31 -0.81 16.34
CA LYS A 72 3.69 0.43 17.05
C LYS A 72 3.52 1.67 16.17
N VAL A 73 3.99 1.61 14.91
CA VAL A 73 3.84 2.72 13.95
C VAL A 73 2.37 2.95 13.62
N ASN A 74 1.58 1.89 13.44
CA ASN A 74 0.14 2.02 13.18
C ASN A 74 -0.59 2.71 14.34
N GLU A 75 -0.35 2.28 15.58
CA GLU A 75 -0.94 2.88 16.78
C GLU A 75 -0.60 4.37 16.89
N HIS A 76 0.67 4.71 16.70
CA HIS A 76 1.11 6.10 16.71
C HIS A 76 0.43 6.92 15.61
N LYS A 77 0.38 6.41 14.37
CA LYS A 77 -0.31 7.07 13.26
C LYS A 77 -1.79 7.28 13.54
N CYS A 78 -2.48 6.29 14.11
CA CYS A 78 -3.89 6.42 14.47
C CYS A 78 -4.11 7.46 15.56
N ALA A 79 -3.22 7.56 16.56
CA ALA A 79 -3.31 8.58 17.59
C ALA A 79 -3.19 9.99 16.99
N VAL A 80 -2.17 10.22 16.16
CA VAL A 80 -1.99 11.51 15.46
C VAL A 80 -3.16 11.82 14.54
N LEU A 81 -3.67 10.82 13.80
CA LEU A 81 -4.79 11.03 12.90
C LEU A 81 -6.06 11.43 13.66
N ARG A 82 -6.34 10.81 14.82
CA ARG A 82 -7.50 11.19 15.66
C ARG A 82 -7.43 12.65 16.10
N GLU A 83 -6.24 13.11 16.48
CA GLU A 83 -6.02 14.51 16.87
C GLU A 83 -6.23 15.46 15.68
N ARG A 84 -5.67 15.14 14.51
CA ARG A 84 -5.80 16.00 13.32
C ARG A 84 -7.19 15.97 12.69
N TRP A 85 -7.95 14.89 12.87
CA TRP A 85 -9.28 14.73 12.25
C TRP A 85 -10.28 15.80 12.69
N VAL A 86 -10.15 16.30 13.92
CA VAL A 86 -11.03 17.37 14.47
C VAL A 86 -10.48 18.77 14.25
N SER A 87 -9.37 18.92 13.51
CA SER A 87 -8.78 20.22 13.24
C SER A 87 -9.53 20.99 12.15
N GLU A 88 -9.55 22.31 12.28
CA GLU A 88 -10.15 23.21 11.28
C GLU A 88 -9.51 23.02 9.89
N GLU A 89 -8.19 22.82 9.83
CA GLU A 89 -7.49 22.52 8.59
C GLU A 89 -8.04 21.27 7.89
N CYS A 90 -8.34 20.22 8.67
CA CYS A 90 -8.91 18.99 8.14
C CYS A 90 -10.33 19.22 7.62
N GLU A 91 -11.17 19.91 8.39
CA GLU A 91 -12.55 20.27 7.99
C GLU A 91 -12.56 21.06 6.68
N GLN A 92 -11.78 22.14 6.60
CA GLN A 92 -11.67 22.97 5.39
C GLN A 92 -11.18 22.15 4.19
N SER A 93 -10.19 21.28 4.40
CA SER A 93 -9.66 20.40 3.35
C SER A 93 -10.69 19.40 2.85
N LEU A 94 -11.54 18.85 3.73
CA LEU A 94 -12.62 17.93 3.36
C LEU A 94 -13.70 18.64 2.55
N ILE A 95 -14.11 19.85 2.96
CA ILE A 95 -15.07 20.68 2.20
C ILE A 95 -14.52 20.99 0.81
N ALA A 96 -13.25 21.42 0.71
CA ALA A 96 -12.60 21.69 -0.56
C ALA A 96 -12.53 20.44 -1.45
N PHE A 97 -12.23 19.28 -0.87
CA PHE A 97 -12.19 18.02 -1.60
C PHE A 97 -13.58 17.59 -2.10
N ALA A 98 -14.63 17.74 -1.30
CA ALA A 98 -16.01 17.40 -1.67
C ALA A 98 -16.54 18.30 -2.81
N ASN A 99 -16.16 19.57 -2.80
CA ASN A 99 -16.58 20.56 -3.81
C ASN A 99 -15.74 20.51 -5.09
N ARG A 100 -14.66 19.72 -5.13
CA ARG A 100 -13.84 19.58 -6.34
C ARG A 100 -14.67 18.93 -7.45
N LYS A 101 -14.65 19.53 -8.66
CA LYS A 101 -15.21 18.89 -9.86
C LYS A 101 -14.45 17.59 -10.15
N LYS A 102 -15.19 16.49 -10.37
CA LYS A 102 -14.60 15.24 -10.84
C LYS A 102 -13.93 15.50 -12.19
N LYS A 103 -12.64 15.14 -12.29
CA LYS A 103 -11.93 15.00 -13.55
C LYS A 103 -12.23 13.62 -14.11
#